data_AF-A0A916VKX4-F1
#
_entry.id   AF-A0A916VKX4-F1
#
_cell.length_a   1.000
_cell.length_b   1.000
_cell.length_c   1.000
_cell.angle_alpha   90.00
_cell.angle_beta   90.00
_cell.angle_gamma   90.00
#
_symmetry.space_group_name_H-M   'P 1'
#
loop_
_entity.id
_entity.type
_entity.pdbx_description
1 polymer ?
#
loop_
_entity_poly.entity_id
_entity_poly.type
_entity_poly.pdbx_seq_one_letter_code
_entity_poly.pdbx_strand_id
1 'polypeptide(L)'
;MLSGYLHEATGVLETLSPKLFLFFYDRREGLGESKENLEKNRKIFASKLPEHLRDSLFNLDGVIETEYLELLTQRIEYFRDDIPDEGYYYPVRLNDTYGLLIAASFPNNKTRHPTNSIAQLKNQIEAKLKDSSGKIQTGNLGQTWLVLAELANNKNPEQIAKQCCETLNLGYHWKEDLQGQGKLLGGTIFELRQYGITMSFQLSVISYQLSVSVNSYQLTVPLAKPRGLKY
;
A
#
# COMPACT_ATOMS: atom_id res chain seq x y z
N MET A 1 -51.30 -13.87 -5.76
CA MET A 1 -50.94 -12.91 -4.69
C MET A 1 -49.60 -13.35 -4.13
N LEU A 2 -48.52 -12.69 -4.53
CA LEU A 2 -47.16 -12.91 -4.01
C LEU A 2 -46.95 -11.91 -2.86
N SER A 3 -46.95 -12.41 -1.63
CA SER A 3 -46.35 -11.75 -0.46
C SER A 3 -45.06 -12.53 -0.21
N GLY A 4 -43.86 -11.99 -0.39
CA GLY A 4 -43.38 -10.77 0.21
C GLY A 4 -42.89 -11.11 1.61
N TYR A 5 -41.57 -11.31 1.76
CA TYR A 5 -40.76 -10.69 2.82
C TYR A 5 -39.28 -10.88 2.48
N LEU A 6 -38.63 -9.73 2.37
CA LEU A 6 -37.22 -9.52 2.08
C LEU A 6 -36.36 -10.23 3.12
N HIS A 7 -35.45 -11.08 2.67
CA HIS A 7 -34.23 -11.36 3.42
C HIS A 7 -33.40 -10.06 3.38
N GLU A 8 -33.48 -9.25 4.42
CA GLU A 8 -32.37 -8.36 4.77
C GLU A 8 -31.17 -9.25 5.07
N ALA A 9 -30.35 -9.48 4.05
CA ALA A 9 -29.05 -10.06 4.26
C ALA A 9 -28.25 -9.05 5.10
N THR A 10 -27.89 -9.46 6.31
CA THR A 10 -26.71 -8.99 7.04
C THR A 10 -25.45 -9.33 6.22
N GLY A 11 -25.39 -8.83 4.99
CA GLY A 11 -24.49 -9.27 3.96
C GLY A 11 -23.10 -8.77 4.27
N VAL A 12 -22.18 -9.69 4.49
CA VAL A 12 -20.75 -9.39 4.54
C VAL A 12 -20.39 -8.57 3.30
N LEU A 13 -19.82 -7.39 3.54
CA LEU A 13 -19.25 -6.57 2.49
C LEU A 13 -18.06 -7.33 1.88
N GLU A 14 -17.95 -7.28 0.56
CA GLU A 14 -17.01 -8.11 -0.20
C GLU A 14 -16.33 -7.24 -1.26
N THR A 15 -15.07 -7.56 -1.49
CA THR A 15 -14.24 -6.97 -2.53
C THR A 15 -13.74 -8.06 -3.47
N LEU A 16 -13.46 -7.67 -4.71
CA LEU A 16 -12.75 -8.48 -5.67
C LEU A 16 -11.29 -8.01 -5.69
N SER A 17 -10.37 -8.97 -5.61
CA SER A 17 -8.93 -8.74 -5.78
C SER A 17 -8.35 -7.61 -4.91
N PRO A 18 -8.61 -7.60 -3.59
CA PRO A 18 -8.04 -6.57 -2.74
C PRO A 18 -6.51 -6.68 -2.75
N LYS A 19 -5.86 -5.53 -2.90
CA LYS A 19 -4.42 -5.34 -2.80
C LYS A 19 -4.15 -4.31 -1.72
N LEU A 20 -3.18 -4.60 -0.88
CA LEU A 20 -2.70 -3.69 0.14
C LEU A 20 -1.27 -3.28 -0.19
N PHE A 21 -1.05 -1.98 -0.20
CA PHE A 21 0.25 -1.37 -0.42
C PHE A 21 0.63 -0.56 0.81
N LEU A 22 1.89 -0.66 1.21
CA LEU A 22 2.50 0.19 2.22
C LEU A 22 3.72 0.87 1.61
N PHE A 23 3.66 2.19 1.51
CA PHE A 23 4.77 3.04 1.11
C PHE A 23 5.45 3.58 2.36
N PHE A 24 6.76 3.37 2.50
CA PHE A 24 7.59 4.02 3.49
C PHE A 24 8.43 5.11 2.86
N TYR A 25 8.65 6.17 3.63
CA TYR A 25 9.57 7.23 3.31
C TYR A 25 10.58 7.33 4.46
N ASP A 26 11.84 7.05 4.14
CA ASP A 26 12.96 7.23 5.04
C ASP A 26 13.90 8.29 4.49
N ARG A 27 14.39 9.16 5.36
CA ARG A 27 15.44 10.11 5.01
C ARG A 27 16.66 9.33 4.51
N ARG A 28 17.16 9.71 3.32
CA ARG A 28 18.48 9.31 2.84
C ARG A 28 19.51 10.33 3.31
N GLU A 29 19.24 11.61 3.01
CA GLU A 29 20.19 12.71 3.21
C GLU A 29 19.46 13.96 3.68
N GLY A 30 20.03 14.64 4.67
CA GLY A 30 19.62 15.96 5.11
C GLY A 30 20.69 17.01 4.80
N LEU A 31 20.28 18.28 4.78
CA LEU A 31 21.17 19.41 4.48
C LEU A 31 22.29 19.50 5.53
N GLY A 32 23.54 19.32 5.09
CA GLY A 32 24.73 19.35 5.95
C GLY A 32 24.96 18.09 6.80
N GLU A 33 24.34 16.95 6.48
CA GLU A 33 24.58 15.69 7.20
C GLU A 33 26.00 15.15 7.00
N SER A 34 26.56 14.54 8.06
CA SER A 34 27.86 13.87 7.99
C SER A 34 27.78 12.52 7.28
N LYS A 35 28.92 12.01 6.82
CA LYS A 35 29.00 10.68 6.18
C LYS A 35 28.50 9.56 7.10
N GLU A 36 28.75 9.68 8.40
CA GLU A 36 28.29 8.73 9.41
C GLU A 36 26.76 8.69 9.50
N ASN A 37 26.10 9.85 9.40
CA ASN A 37 24.64 9.94 9.40
C ASN A 37 24.04 9.36 8.11
N LEU A 38 24.67 9.62 6.95
CA LEU A 38 24.26 9.01 5.68
C LEU A 38 24.32 7.48 5.75
N GLU A 39 25.41 6.93 6.28
CA GLU A 39 25.57 5.48 6.43
C GLU A 39 24.59 4.90 7.45
N LYS A 40 24.31 5.63 8.54
CA LYS A 40 23.26 5.26 9.50
C LYS A 40 21.88 5.19 8.83
N ASN A 41 21.52 6.19 8.04
CA ASN A 41 20.25 6.24 7.30
C ASN A 41 20.14 5.05 6.32
N ARG A 42 21.22 4.75 5.58
CA ARG A 42 21.31 3.57 4.70
C ARG A 42 21.05 2.28 5.45
N LYS A 43 21.70 2.08 6.60
CA LYS A 43 21.50 0.88 7.44
C LYS A 43 20.08 0.76 7.97
N ILE A 44 19.46 1.85 8.40
CA ILE A 44 18.06 1.90 8.86
C ILE A 44 17.08 1.58 7.74
N PHE A 45 17.36 2.00 6.51
CA PHE A 45 16.53 1.65 5.36
C PHE A 45 16.71 0.17 4.98
N ALA A 46 17.96 -0.29 4.88
CA ALA A 46 18.29 -1.67 4.52
C ALA A 46 17.76 -2.71 5.53
N SER A 47 17.63 -2.36 6.81
CA SER A 47 17.08 -3.27 7.83
C SER A 47 15.61 -3.62 7.62
N LYS A 48 14.88 -2.86 6.80
CA LYS A 48 13.48 -3.14 6.43
C LYS A 48 13.34 -4.13 5.27
N LEU A 49 14.45 -4.47 4.63
CA LEU A 49 14.52 -5.40 3.50
C LEU A 49 15.11 -6.76 3.93
N PRO A 50 14.82 -7.83 3.18
CA PRO A 50 15.42 -9.14 3.38
C PRO A 50 16.95 -9.09 3.44
N GLU A 51 17.54 -9.89 4.31
CA GLU A 51 18.98 -9.87 4.59
C GLU A 51 19.83 -10.07 3.33
N HIS A 52 19.42 -10.98 2.43
CA HIS A 52 20.14 -11.27 1.19
C HIS A 52 20.20 -10.11 0.19
N LEU A 53 19.36 -9.08 0.36
CA LEU A 53 19.41 -7.89 -0.52
C LEU A 53 20.37 -6.82 0.00
N ARG A 54 20.64 -6.79 1.32
CA ARG A 54 21.24 -5.63 2.00
C ARG A 54 22.61 -5.24 1.45
N ASP A 55 23.44 -6.22 1.13
CA ASP A 55 24.80 -5.99 0.64
C ASP A 55 24.82 -5.39 -0.78
N SER A 56 23.76 -5.63 -1.57
CA SER A 56 23.67 -5.19 -2.96
C SER A 56 22.80 -3.95 -3.18
N LEU A 57 22.01 -3.57 -2.17
CA LEU A 57 20.94 -2.59 -2.28
C LEU A 57 21.40 -1.21 -2.75
N PHE A 58 22.61 -0.81 -2.38
CA PHE A 58 23.15 0.51 -2.68
C PHE A 58 24.21 0.50 -3.78
N ASN A 59 24.40 -0.63 -4.48
CA ASN A 59 25.38 -0.72 -5.58
C ASN A 59 25.08 0.25 -6.73
N LEU A 60 23.79 0.55 -6.94
CA LEU A 60 23.34 1.51 -7.95
C LEU A 60 23.28 2.95 -7.40
N ASP A 61 23.40 3.14 -6.08
CA ASP A 61 23.31 4.46 -5.40
C ASP A 61 24.68 5.14 -5.31
N GLY A 62 25.30 5.33 -6.48
CA GLY A 62 26.72 5.66 -6.66
C GLY A 62 27.03 7.04 -7.24
N VAL A 63 26.28 8.10 -6.88
CA VAL A 63 26.56 9.51 -7.28
C VAL A 63 26.01 9.92 -8.66
N ILE A 64 24.81 9.47 -9.03
CA ILE A 64 24.06 10.07 -10.16
C ILE A 64 22.96 10.94 -9.58
N GLU A 65 22.99 12.25 -9.87
CA GLU A 65 21.86 13.17 -9.65
C GLU A 65 20.69 12.75 -10.54
N THR A 66 19.94 11.76 -10.08
CA THR A 66 18.63 11.39 -10.62
C THR A 66 17.59 11.63 -9.54
N GLU A 67 16.44 12.15 -9.97
CA GLU A 67 15.26 12.35 -9.13
C GLU A 67 14.68 11.00 -8.68
N TYR A 68 14.86 9.96 -9.50
CA TYR A 68 14.30 8.62 -9.27
C TYR A 68 15.32 7.54 -9.63
N LEU A 69 15.51 6.56 -8.74
CA LEU A 69 16.39 5.42 -8.95
C LEU A 69 15.78 4.16 -8.33
N GLU A 70 15.67 3.08 -9.11
CA GLU A 70 15.36 1.75 -8.60
C GLU A 70 16.61 1.16 -7.94
N LEU A 71 16.50 0.67 -6.71
CA LEU A 71 17.65 0.17 -5.95
C LEU A 71 17.99 -1.30 -6.24
N LEU A 72 17.10 -2.02 -6.93
CA LEU A 72 17.32 -3.41 -7.35
C LEU A 72 17.40 -3.50 -8.88
N THR A 73 18.35 -4.28 -9.40
CA THR A 73 18.49 -4.54 -10.85
C THR A 73 17.23 -5.16 -11.45
N GLN A 74 16.61 -6.09 -10.74
CA GLN A 74 15.36 -6.76 -11.12
C GLN A 74 14.10 -6.00 -10.70
N ARG A 75 14.27 -4.76 -10.23
CA ARG A 75 13.24 -3.83 -9.74
C ARG A 75 12.59 -4.28 -8.43
N ILE A 76 11.98 -5.45 -8.41
CA ILE A 76 11.22 -5.99 -7.28
C ILE A 76 11.88 -7.22 -6.67
N GLU A 77 11.61 -7.47 -5.40
CA GLU A 77 11.91 -8.75 -4.75
C GLU A 77 10.60 -9.38 -4.26
N TYR A 78 10.25 -10.56 -4.76
CA TYR A 78 9.08 -11.28 -4.30
C TYR A 78 9.27 -11.83 -2.88
N PHE A 79 8.18 -11.98 -2.14
CA PHE A 79 8.19 -12.73 -0.89
C PHE A 79 8.59 -14.19 -1.18
N ARG A 80 9.52 -14.73 -0.40
CA ARG A 80 10.07 -16.09 -0.58
C ARG A 80 9.48 -17.12 0.39
N ASP A 81 8.33 -16.81 0.98
CA ASP A 81 7.72 -17.64 2.01
C ASP A 81 6.74 -18.62 1.38
N ASP A 82 6.60 -19.82 1.95
CA ASP A 82 5.66 -20.86 1.50
C ASP A 82 4.18 -20.54 1.79
N ILE A 83 3.82 -19.26 1.96
CA ILE A 83 2.46 -18.80 2.26
C ILE A 83 1.72 -18.58 0.94
N PRO A 84 0.43 -18.94 0.82
CA PRO A 84 -0.33 -18.80 -0.42
C PRO A 84 -0.47 -17.35 -0.93
N ASP A 85 -0.16 -16.34 -0.12
CA ASP A 85 -0.36 -14.92 -0.46
C ASP A 85 0.83 -14.33 -1.25
N GLU A 86 0.52 -13.63 -2.34
CA GLU A 86 1.50 -12.99 -3.21
C GLU A 86 1.93 -11.63 -2.64
N GLY A 87 3.22 -11.30 -2.77
CA GLY A 87 3.71 -9.97 -2.41
C GLY A 87 5.15 -9.72 -2.81
N TYR A 88 5.56 -8.45 -2.73
CA TYR A 88 6.89 -8.02 -3.14
C TYR A 88 7.34 -6.73 -2.45
N TYR A 89 8.66 -6.54 -2.42
CA TYR A 89 9.33 -5.30 -2.07
C TYR A 89 9.74 -4.54 -3.33
N TYR A 90 9.65 -3.22 -3.30
CA TYR A 90 10.10 -2.34 -4.36
C TYR A 90 10.81 -1.11 -3.76
N PRO A 91 12.13 -1.22 -3.49
CA PRO A 91 12.92 -0.13 -2.92
C PRO A 91 13.43 0.82 -4.02
N VAL A 92 13.32 2.11 -3.74
CA VAL A 92 13.70 3.20 -4.64
C VAL A 92 14.40 4.30 -3.87
N ARG A 93 15.18 5.13 -4.57
CA ARG A 93 15.60 6.45 -4.11
C ARG A 93 14.79 7.51 -4.86
N LEU A 94 14.20 8.42 -4.09
CA LEU A 94 13.50 9.61 -4.52
C LEU A 94 14.29 10.82 -4.03
N ASN A 95 15.22 11.30 -4.86
CA ASN A 95 16.15 12.37 -4.49
C ASN A 95 16.89 12.14 -3.15
N ASP A 96 16.53 12.88 -2.09
CA ASP A 96 17.08 12.87 -0.73
C ASP A 96 16.34 11.91 0.23
N THR A 97 15.42 11.11 -0.32
CA THR A 97 14.57 10.16 0.41
C THR A 97 14.71 8.77 -0.18
N TYR A 98 14.73 7.74 0.67
CA TYR A 98 14.49 6.37 0.26
C TYR A 98 13.00 6.06 0.36
N GLY A 99 12.45 5.50 -0.72
CA GLY A 99 11.10 4.98 -0.79
C GLY A 99 11.13 3.46 -0.72
N LEU A 100 10.23 2.85 0.05
CA LEU A 100 10.01 1.40 0.00
C LEU A 100 8.52 1.13 -0.16
N LEU A 101 8.14 0.52 -1.28
CA LEU A 101 6.83 -0.08 -1.43
C LEU A 101 6.87 -1.54 -1.00
N ILE A 102 5.95 -1.94 -0.13
CA ILE A 102 5.64 -3.34 0.17
C ILE A 102 4.20 -3.59 -0.27
N ALA A 103 4.01 -4.55 -1.17
CA ALA A 103 2.71 -4.91 -1.70
C ALA A 103 2.33 -6.34 -1.27
N ALA A 104 1.06 -6.53 -0.90
CA ALA A 104 0.48 -7.83 -0.58
C ALA A 104 -0.89 -7.99 -1.25
N SER A 105 -1.18 -9.20 -1.72
CA SER A 105 -2.46 -9.58 -2.33
C SER A 105 -2.72 -11.07 -2.21
N PHE A 106 -4.00 -11.46 -2.22
CA PHE A 106 -4.37 -12.86 -2.25
C PHE A 106 -4.01 -13.51 -3.59
N PRO A 107 -3.72 -14.83 -3.61
CA PRO A 107 -3.55 -15.58 -4.84
C PRO A 107 -4.89 -15.62 -5.60
N ASN A 108 -4.83 -15.55 -6.93
CA ASN A 108 -5.98 -15.56 -7.84
C ASN A 108 -6.91 -14.32 -7.75
N ASN A 109 -6.69 -13.40 -8.69
CA ASN A 109 -7.34 -12.09 -8.83
C ASN A 109 -8.80 -12.08 -9.35
N LYS A 110 -9.58 -13.13 -9.08
CA LYS A 110 -11.01 -13.20 -9.45
C LYS A 110 -11.92 -13.70 -8.32
N THR A 111 -11.34 -14.01 -7.16
CA THR A 111 -12.10 -14.51 -6.01
C THR A 111 -12.71 -13.34 -5.24
N ARG A 112 -13.91 -13.54 -4.69
CA ARG A 112 -14.51 -12.61 -3.74
C ARG A 112 -13.89 -12.82 -2.37
N HIS A 113 -13.51 -11.74 -1.74
CA HIS A 113 -12.99 -11.74 -0.39
C HIS A 113 -13.90 -10.89 0.50
N PRO A 114 -14.22 -11.35 1.71
CA PRO A 114 -14.78 -10.49 2.74
C PRO A 114 -13.90 -9.24 2.93
N THR A 115 -14.47 -8.04 3.06
CA THR A 115 -13.67 -6.81 3.23
C THR A 115 -12.70 -6.90 4.41
N ASN A 116 -13.11 -7.58 5.49
CA ASN A 116 -12.27 -7.77 6.68
C ASN A 116 -11.05 -8.67 6.45
N SER A 117 -10.98 -9.39 5.33
CA SER A 117 -9.80 -10.19 4.95
C SER A 117 -8.54 -9.34 4.74
N ILE A 118 -8.68 -8.03 4.49
CA ILE A 118 -7.53 -7.13 4.32
C ILE A 118 -6.63 -7.07 5.57
N ALA A 119 -7.14 -7.43 6.76
CA ALA A 119 -6.32 -7.62 7.95
C ALA A 119 -5.24 -8.70 7.76
N GLN A 120 -5.50 -9.73 6.96
CA GLN A 120 -4.52 -10.78 6.66
C GLN A 120 -3.35 -10.22 5.85
N LEU A 121 -3.64 -9.42 4.81
CA LEU A 121 -2.62 -8.74 4.02
C LEU A 121 -1.80 -7.76 4.87
N LYS A 122 -2.45 -7.05 5.81
CA LYS A 122 -1.76 -6.19 6.77
C LYS A 122 -0.80 -6.99 7.65
N ASN A 123 -1.27 -8.09 8.24
CA ASN A 123 -0.45 -8.95 9.08
C ASN A 123 0.75 -9.52 8.32
N GLN A 124 0.58 -9.85 7.04
CA GLN A 124 1.67 -10.30 6.17
C GLN A 124 2.72 -9.20 6.01
N ILE A 125 2.32 -7.97 5.66
CA ILE A 125 3.24 -6.82 5.53
C ILE A 125 3.93 -6.54 6.87
N GLU A 126 3.20 -6.51 7.98
CA GLU A 126 3.77 -6.24 9.31
C GLU A 126 4.76 -7.32 9.75
N ALA A 127 4.50 -8.60 9.43
CA ALA A 127 5.45 -9.68 9.70
C ALA A 127 6.77 -9.48 8.95
N LYS A 128 6.73 -8.94 7.73
CA LYS A 128 7.93 -8.61 6.95
C LYS A 128 8.76 -7.46 7.51
N LEU A 129 8.17 -6.67 8.40
CA LEU A 129 8.78 -5.44 8.93
C LEU A 129 9.25 -5.57 10.37
N LYS A 130 9.01 -6.70 11.03
CA LYS A 130 9.48 -6.94 12.38
C LYS A 130 11.02 -6.90 12.40
N ASP A 131 11.57 -6.07 13.27
CA ASP A 131 12.99 -6.12 13.59
C ASP A 131 13.30 -7.33 14.50
N SER A 132 14.58 -7.47 14.89
CA SER A 132 15.04 -8.55 15.77
C SER A 132 14.40 -8.54 17.17
N SER A 133 13.81 -7.42 17.58
CA SER A 133 13.06 -7.31 18.84
C SER A 133 11.56 -7.63 18.69
N GLY A 134 11.12 -7.89 17.46
CA GLY A 134 9.71 -8.12 17.13
C GLY A 134 8.89 -6.85 16.95
N LYS A 135 9.52 -5.67 16.99
CA LYS A 135 8.85 -4.38 16.76
C LYS A 135 8.69 -4.15 15.27
N ILE A 136 7.49 -3.72 14.85
CA ILE A 136 7.22 -3.37 13.45
C ILE A 136 7.96 -2.06 13.14
N GLN A 137 8.86 -2.11 12.15
CA GLN A 137 9.57 -0.94 11.65
C GLN A 137 8.63 -0.02 10.87
N THR A 138 8.83 1.30 11.00
CA THR A 138 8.09 2.35 10.28
C THR A 138 9.03 3.25 9.50
N GLY A 139 8.49 4.03 8.57
CA GLY A 139 9.24 5.07 7.85
C GLY A 139 9.52 6.27 8.76
N ASN A 140 10.72 6.84 8.68
CA ASN A 140 11.12 7.93 9.56
C ASN A 140 10.65 9.33 9.11
N LEU A 141 10.24 9.50 7.85
CA LEU A 141 9.58 10.71 7.33
C LEU A 141 8.07 10.54 7.21
N GLY A 142 7.63 9.31 6.96
CA GLY A 142 6.22 9.00 6.85
C GLY A 142 5.94 7.64 6.27
N GLN A 143 4.66 7.32 6.19
CA GLN A 143 4.18 6.14 5.49
C GLN A 143 2.77 6.34 4.94
N THR A 144 2.47 5.62 3.87
CA THR A 144 1.14 5.62 3.26
C THR A 144 0.64 4.19 3.10
N TRP A 145 -0.51 3.89 3.68
CA TRP A 145 -1.26 2.68 3.37
C TRP A 145 -2.20 2.97 2.19
N LEU A 146 -2.24 2.09 1.20
CA LEU A 146 -3.18 2.15 0.09
C LEU A 146 -3.92 0.82 -0.02
N VAL A 147 -5.23 0.88 0.10
CA VAL A 147 -6.12 -0.23 -0.24
C VAL A 147 -6.61 -0.01 -1.66
N LEU A 148 -6.36 -0.97 -2.54
CA LEU A 148 -6.94 -1.01 -3.88
C LEU A 148 -7.84 -2.24 -3.99
N ALA A 149 -9.10 -2.05 -4.32
CA ALA A 149 -10.04 -3.15 -4.46
C ALA A 149 -11.10 -2.88 -5.53
N GLU A 150 -11.61 -3.93 -6.14
CA GLU A 150 -12.79 -3.87 -7.00
C GLU A 150 -14.05 -4.16 -6.16
N LEU A 151 -15.15 -3.47 -6.47
CA LEU A 151 -16.44 -3.67 -5.83
C LEU A 151 -17.14 -4.89 -6.41
N ALA A 152 -17.61 -5.77 -5.51
CA ALA A 152 -18.72 -6.63 -5.86
C ALA A 152 -20.00 -5.77 -6.00
N ASN A 153 -20.76 -5.98 -7.08
CA ASN A 153 -21.87 -5.14 -7.56
C ASN A 153 -22.74 -4.46 -6.47
N ASN A 154 -23.17 -3.22 -6.76
CA ASN A 154 -24.13 -2.39 -6.01
C ASN A 154 -23.75 -1.98 -4.59
N LYS A 155 -22.49 -2.18 -4.16
CA LYS A 155 -22.02 -1.75 -2.84
C LYS A 155 -21.57 -0.28 -2.86
N ASN A 156 -21.89 0.45 -1.80
CA ASN A 156 -21.46 1.83 -1.62
C ASN A 156 -19.93 1.87 -1.37
N PRO A 157 -19.13 2.55 -2.21
CA PRO A 157 -17.68 2.65 -2.05
C PRO A 157 -17.25 3.18 -0.66
N GLU A 158 -18.02 4.12 -0.09
CA GLU A 158 -17.71 4.73 1.21
C GLU A 158 -17.87 3.72 2.35
N GLN A 159 -18.89 2.85 2.29
CA GLN A 159 -19.10 1.81 3.30
C GLN A 159 -17.96 0.79 3.29
N ILE A 160 -17.49 0.40 2.10
CA ILE A 160 -16.32 -0.48 1.95
C ILE A 160 -15.07 0.20 2.49
N ALA A 161 -14.84 1.46 2.13
CA ALA A 161 -13.67 2.21 2.58
C ALA A 161 -13.62 2.38 4.11
N LYS A 162 -14.77 2.69 4.75
CA LYS A 162 -14.90 2.73 6.21
C LYS A 162 -14.53 1.41 6.85
N GLN A 163 -15.09 0.31 6.35
CA GLN A 163 -14.79 -1.00 6.90
C GLN A 163 -13.32 -1.41 6.70
N CYS A 164 -12.71 -1.08 5.56
CA CYS A 164 -11.26 -1.26 5.36
C CYS A 164 -10.46 -0.47 6.41
N CYS A 165 -10.81 0.80 6.64
CA CYS A 165 -10.17 1.65 7.64
C CYS A 165 -10.27 1.06 9.05
N GLU A 166 -11.46 0.61 9.45
CA GLU A 166 -11.71 -0.05 10.74
C GLU A 166 -10.93 -1.37 10.85
N THR A 167 -10.97 -2.19 9.80
CA THR A 167 -10.30 -3.51 9.77
C THR A 167 -8.78 -3.38 9.88
N LEU A 168 -8.18 -2.42 9.18
CA LEU A 168 -6.74 -2.22 9.23
C LEU A 168 -6.29 -1.73 10.62
N ASN A 169 -7.19 -1.15 11.41
CA ASN A 169 -6.93 -0.70 12.78
C ASN A 169 -5.64 0.14 12.90
N LEU A 170 -5.47 1.08 11.97
CA LEU A 170 -4.29 1.95 11.89
C LEU A 170 -4.42 3.21 12.76
N GLY A 171 -5.47 3.32 13.57
CA GLY A 171 -5.74 4.46 14.43
C GLY A 171 -6.46 5.63 13.75
N TYR A 172 -6.88 5.50 12.48
CA TYR A 172 -7.64 6.53 11.78
C TYR A 172 -9.10 6.60 12.24
N HIS A 173 -9.57 7.82 12.49
CA HIS A 173 -10.95 8.17 12.79
C HIS A 173 -11.58 8.77 11.54
N TRP A 174 -12.48 8.03 10.88
CA TRP A 174 -13.04 8.41 9.58
C TRP A 174 -13.57 9.85 9.53
N LYS A 175 -14.29 10.30 10.56
CA LYS A 175 -14.91 11.64 10.57
C LYS A 175 -13.89 12.77 10.71
N GLU A 176 -12.81 12.53 11.43
CA GLU A 176 -11.83 13.56 11.81
C GLU A 176 -10.67 13.62 10.82
N ASP A 177 -10.26 12.46 10.31
CA ASP A 177 -9.08 12.33 9.48
C ASP A 177 -9.36 12.39 7.98
N LEU A 178 -10.63 12.24 7.55
CA LEU A 178 -11.02 12.32 6.14
C LEU A 178 -10.73 13.72 5.58
N GLN A 179 -9.78 13.78 4.65
CA GLN A 179 -9.40 15.01 3.96
C GLN A 179 -10.25 15.26 2.72
N GLY A 180 -10.70 14.19 2.07
CA GLY A 180 -11.52 14.32 0.89
C GLY A 180 -11.77 13.01 0.15
N GLN A 181 -12.55 13.16 -0.91
CA GLN A 181 -12.92 12.11 -1.83
C GLN A 181 -12.53 12.54 -3.25
N GLY A 182 -12.01 11.61 -4.05
CA GLY A 182 -11.58 11.86 -5.42
C GLY A 182 -11.81 10.66 -6.33
N LYS A 183 -11.09 10.66 -7.47
CA LYS A 183 -11.06 9.56 -8.42
C LYS A 183 -9.63 9.10 -8.67
N LEU A 184 -9.42 7.78 -8.69
CA LEU A 184 -8.14 7.15 -9.02
C LEU A 184 -8.42 5.88 -9.81
N LEU A 185 -7.84 5.74 -11.01
CA LEU A 185 -7.98 4.56 -11.87
C LEU A 185 -9.44 4.15 -12.15
N GLY A 186 -10.35 5.12 -12.24
CA GLY A 186 -11.79 4.89 -12.44
C GLY A 186 -12.59 4.61 -11.16
N GLY A 187 -11.91 4.38 -10.03
CA GLY A 187 -12.52 4.17 -8.73
C GLY A 187 -12.71 5.43 -7.91
N THR A 188 -13.48 5.32 -6.85
CA THR A 188 -13.60 6.35 -5.81
C THR A 188 -12.46 6.17 -4.82
N ILE A 189 -11.67 7.22 -4.59
CA ILE A 189 -10.63 7.24 -3.57
C ILE A 189 -11.07 8.10 -2.37
N PHE A 190 -10.81 7.62 -1.16
CA PHE A 190 -10.96 8.35 0.08
C PHE A 190 -9.58 8.53 0.71
N GLU A 191 -9.24 9.76 1.09
CA GLU A 191 -7.95 10.09 1.66
C GLU A 191 -8.12 10.48 3.13
N LEU A 192 -7.45 9.74 4.02
CA LEU A 192 -7.37 10.03 5.43
C LEU A 192 -5.92 10.39 5.78
N ARG A 193 -5.71 11.42 6.60
CA ARG A 193 -4.37 11.86 7.04
C ARG A 193 -4.31 12.04 8.54
N GLN A 194 -3.21 11.61 9.13
CA GLN A 194 -2.83 11.89 10.52
C GLN A 194 -1.41 12.43 10.56
N TYR A 195 -1.19 13.45 11.39
CA TYR A 195 0.12 14.02 11.65
C TYR A 195 0.65 13.47 12.97
N GLY A 196 1.72 12.69 12.91
CA GLY A 196 2.48 12.29 14.09
C GLY A 196 3.54 13.35 14.39
N ILE A 197 3.38 14.11 15.45
CA ILE A 197 4.46 14.96 15.97
C ILE A 197 5.23 14.13 16.99
N THR A 198 6.46 13.74 16.67
CA THR A 198 7.36 13.10 17.63
C THR A 198 8.36 14.14 18.12
N MET A 199 8.32 14.51 19.40
CA MET A 199 9.38 15.35 19.98
C MET A 199 10.60 14.48 20.30
N SER A 200 11.63 14.61 19.47
CA SER A 200 13.01 14.32 19.86
C SER A 200 13.79 15.63 19.87
N PHE A 201 15.06 15.66 20.30
CA PHE A 201 15.90 16.88 20.29
C PHE A 201 16.02 17.55 18.90
N GLN A 202 15.50 16.93 17.84
CA GLN A 202 15.04 17.56 16.60
C GLN A 202 13.53 17.31 16.41
N LEU A 203 12.77 18.37 16.13
CA LEU A 203 11.37 18.28 15.70
C LEU A 203 11.30 17.51 14.37
N SER A 204 10.71 16.30 14.37
CA SER A 204 10.36 15.57 13.16
C SER A 204 8.83 15.46 13.06
N VAL A 205 8.25 16.07 12.03
CA VAL A 205 6.87 15.82 11.61
C VAL A 205 6.87 14.57 10.74
N ILE A 206 6.14 13.53 11.16
CA ILE A 206 5.97 12.29 10.40
C ILE A 206 4.53 12.27 9.88
N SER A 207 4.35 12.16 8.57
CA SER A 207 3.02 12.06 7.96
C SER A 207 2.60 10.60 7.79
N TYR A 208 1.38 10.29 8.24
CA TYR A 208 0.72 9.02 7.99
C TYR A 208 -0.49 9.29 7.09
N GLN A 209 -0.58 8.56 5.98
CA GLN A 209 -1.71 8.65 5.06
C GLN A 209 -2.34 7.28 4.85
N LEU A 210 -3.67 7.21 4.79
CA LEU A 210 -4.41 6.07 4.27
C LEU A 210 -5.20 6.53 3.05
N SER A 211 -5.04 5.82 1.95
CA SER A 211 -5.83 6.00 0.74
C SER A 211 -6.61 4.72 0.49
N VAL A 212 -7.93 4.82 0.35
CA VAL A 212 -8.75 3.65 -0.01
C VAL A 212 -9.37 3.92 -1.37
N SER A 213 -8.90 3.23 -2.41
CA SER A 213 -9.41 3.31 -3.77
C SER A 213 -10.24 2.07 -4.10
N VAL A 214 -11.47 2.33 -4.51
CA VAL A 214 -12.49 1.30 -4.70
C VAL A 214 -13.11 1.47 -6.09
N ASN A 215 -12.87 0.49 -6.96
CA ASN A 215 -13.27 0.51 -8.38
C ASN A 215 -14.62 -0.17 -8.61
N SER A 216 -15.53 0.48 -9.35
CA SER A 216 -16.74 -0.17 -9.88
C SER A 216 -16.58 -0.36 -11.39
N TYR A 217 -16.23 -1.55 -11.87
CA TYR A 217 -16.34 -1.83 -13.30
C TYR A 217 -17.75 -2.35 -13.61
N GLN A 218 -18.52 -1.60 -14.40
CA GLN A 218 -19.47 -2.20 -15.34
C GLN A 218 -18.80 -2.19 -16.71
N LEU A 219 -18.08 -3.27 -17.04
CA LEU A 219 -17.58 -3.48 -18.40
C LEU A 219 -18.78 -3.79 -19.32
N THR A 220 -19.44 -2.75 -19.82
CA THR A 220 -20.20 -2.89 -21.07
C THR A 220 -19.22 -2.54 -22.17
N VAL A 221 -18.47 -3.53 -22.66
CA VAL A 221 -17.75 -3.38 -23.92
C VAL A 221 -18.81 -3.40 -25.02
N PRO A 222 -19.08 -2.31 -25.76
CA PRO A 222 -19.88 -2.43 -26.97
C PRO A 222 -19.10 -3.34 -27.92
N LEU A 223 -19.69 -4.49 -28.27
CA LEU A 223 -19.18 -5.36 -29.32
C LEU A 223 -19.05 -4.54 -30.60
N ALA A 224 -17.84 -4.08 -30.90
CA ALA A 224 -17.50 -3.52 -32.19
C ALA A 224 -17.65 -4.64 -33.22
N LYS A 225 -18.68 -4.56 -34.05
CA LYS A 225 -18.86 -5.46 -35.20
C LYS A 225 -17.58 -5.44 -36.05
N PRO A 226 -17.02 -6.60 -36.44
CA PRO A 226 -15.88 -6.62 -37.35
C PRO A 226 -16.28 -6.01 -38.69
N ARG A 227 -15.60 -4.92 -39.09
CA ARG A 227 -15.69 -4.38 -40.45
C ARG A 227 -14.96 -5.35 -41.39
N GLY A 228 -15.57 -5.58 -42.55
CA GLY A 228 -15.32 -6.70 -43.43
C GLY A 228 -13.87 -6.92 -43.85
N LEU A 229 -13.47 -8.20 -43.83
CA LEU A 229 -12.47 -8.74 -44.73
C LEU A 229 -13.16 -8.99 -46.08
N LYS A 230 -12.75 -8.25 -47.11
CA LYS A 230 -12.98 -8.64 -48.50
C LYS A 230 -11.80 -9.52 -48.90
N TYR A 231 -12.09 -10.74 -49.33
CA TYR A 231 -11.19 -11.54 -50.17
C TYR A 231 -11.21 -10.99 -51.60
#